data_AF-A0A7S3U6G7-F1
#
_entry.id   AF-A0A7S3U6G7-F1
#
_cell.length_a   1.000
_cell.length_b   1.000
_cell.length_c   1.000
_cell.angle_alpha   90.00
_cell.angle_beta   90.00
_cell.angle_gamma   90.00
#
_symmetry.space_group_name_H-M   'P 1'
#
loop_
_entity.id
_entity.type
_entity.pdbx_description
1 polymer ?
#
loop_
_entity_poly.entity_id
_entity_poly.type
_entity_poly.pdbx_seq_one_letter_code
_entity_poly.pdbx_strand_id
1 'polypeptide(L)'
;RLRVTPIFLPVVNYAPEGDNLWQTLGARWVQAKRHALGFSELVYIHDHFPRVVKSIKDSKQRSVFIWRLVFLWVKLLMIHVFMAVFIMILPMNGAVIAFFAHHEMTTTLSVNSWMFLINCVFQAIGLIAFLCVFTNSVLLYESVKSRMDDTNNLGIFWRSRSLHFVTVVPQSLVWLPMFFAVAGAAEWIAALKTARTHKFHYDVALKKNLVESASQ
;
A
#
# COMPACT_ATOMS: atom_id res chain seq x y z
N ARG A 1 -27.54 22.77 -6.88
CA ARG A 1 -27.19 21.32 -6.86
C ARG A 1 -25.70 21.21 -6.61
N LEU A 2 -25.28 20.66 -5.45
CA LEU A 2 -23.87 20.36 -5.18
C LEU A 2 -23.47 19.12 -5.98
N ARG A 3 -22.44 19.24 -6.83
CA ARG A 3 -21.88 18.14 -7.60
C ARG A 3 -20.56 17.74 -6.95
N VAL A 4 -20.56 16.61 -6.24
CA VAL A 4 -19.33 16.03 -5.70
C VAL A 4 -18.61 15.33 -6.85
N THR A 5 -17.48 15.88 -7.28
CA THR A 5 -16.59 15.25 -8.26
C THR A 5 -15.39 14.63 -7.54
N PRO A 6 -15.05 13.35 -7.78
CA PRO A 6 -13.87 12.76 -7.19
C PRO A 6 -12.62 13.48 -7.70
N ILE A 7 -11.77 13.94 -6.78
CA ILE A 7 -10.41 14.36 -7.11
C ILE A 7 -9.55 13.10 -7.01
N PHE A 8 -9.10 12.59 -8.15
CA PHE A 8 -8.16 11.48 -8.20
C PHE A 8 -6.77 12.00 -7.84
N LEU A 9 -6.50 12.06 -6.54
CA LEU A 9 -5.15 12.30 -6.04
C LEU A 9 -4.29 11.06 -6.32
N PRO A 10 -3.01 11.24 -6.70
CA PRO A 10 -2.12 10.10 -6.92
C PRO A 10 -2.06 9.26 -5.64
N VAL A 11 -2.31 7.95 -5.79
CA VAL A 11 -2.25 6.98 -4.68
C VAL A 11 -0.82 6.87 -4.13
N VAL A 12 0.18 7.20 -4.96
CA VAL A 12 1.59 7.23 -4.58
C VAL A 12 2.12 8.64 -4.79
N ASN A 13 2.50 9.30 -3.69
CA ASN A 13 3.12 10.61 -3.74
C ASN A 13 4.65 10.43 -3.86
N TYR A 14 5.22 10.86 -5.00
CA TYR A 14 6.66 10.85 -5.26
C TYR A 14 7.35 12.15 -4.86
N ALA A 15 6.58 13.19 -4.57
CA ALA A 15 7.16 14.47 -4.18
C ALA A 15 7.78 14.34 -2.78
N PRO A 16 8.97 14.91 -2.54
CA PRO A 16 9.45 15.12 -1.19
C PRO A 16 8.41 15.96 -0.42
N GLU A 17 8.08 15.54 0.80
CA GLU A 17 7.10 16.26 1.64
C GLU A 17 7.79 17.28 2.58
N GLY A 18 9.12 17.33 2.57
CA GLY A 18 9.90 18.35 3.27
C GLY A 18 11.22 18.63 2.56
N ASP A 19 11.96 19.60 3.09
CA ASP A 19 13.19 20.14 2.47
C ASP A 19 14.37 19.16 2.55
N ASN A 20 14.25 18.11 3.36
CA ASN A 20 15.26 17.08 3.51
C ASN A 20 14.65 15.69 3.70
N LEU A 21 15.53 14.68 3.66
CA LEU A 21 15.16 13.27 3.81
C LEU A 21 14.40 13.00 5.11
N TRP A 22 14.86 13.52 6.24
CA TRP A 22 14.27 13.25 7.55
C TRP A 22 12.85 13.82 7.68
N GLN A 23 12.64 15.04 7.20
CA GLN A 23 11.30 15.63 7.16
C GLN A 23 10.37 14.82 6.25
N THR A 24 10.85 14.39 5.08
CA THR A 24 10.07 13.52 4.18
C THR A 24 9.73 12.19 4.84
N LEU A 25 10.69 11.52 5.49
CA LEU A 25 10.45 10.28 6.22
C LEU A 25 9.45 10.47 7.37
N GLY A 26 9.56 11.56 8.14
CA GLY A 26 8.62 11.90 9.20
C GLY A 26 7.20 12.14 8.66
N ALA A 27 7.07 12.88 7.56
CA ALA A 27 5.78 13.12 6.91
C ALA A 27 5.16 11.83 6.37
N ARG A 28 5.96 10.97 5.74
CA ARG A 28 5.54 9.61 5.30
C ARG A 28 5.10 8.73 6.46
N TRP A 29 5.78 8.79 7.61
CA TRP A 29 5.34 8.10 8.82
C TRP A 29 3.99 8.60 9.33
N VAL A 30 3.77 9.91 9.36
CA VAL A 30 2.46 10.50 9.71
C VAL A 30 1.39 10.05 8.71
N GLN A 31 1.71 10.01 7.42
CA GLN A 31 0.82 9.50 6.38
C GLN A 31 0.49 8.01 6.57
N ALA A 32 1.49 7.16 6.84
CA ALA A 32 1.30 5.73 7.07
C ALA A 32 0.37 5.47 8.27
N LYS A 33 0.57 6.19 9.39
CA LYS A 33 -0.35 6.11 10.54
C LYS A 33 -1.78 6.50 10.19
N ARG A 34 -2.00 7.49 9.32
CA ARG A 34 -3.35 7.88 8.86
C ARG A 34 -3.99 6.78 8.01
N HIS A 35 -3.24 6.20 7.07
CA HIS A 35 -3.75 5.10 6.23
C HIS A 35 -4.03 3.84 7.03
N ALA A 36 -3.19 3.51 8.01
CA ALA A 36 -3.37 2.38 8.91
C ALA A 36 -4.70 2.45 9.71
N LEU A 37 -5.21 3.66 9.99
CA LEU A 37 -6.51 3.84 10.62
C LEU A 37 -7.69 3.44 9.72
N GLY A 38 -7.48 3.22 8.41
CA GLY A 38 -8.48 2.59 7.54
C GLY A 38 -8.94 1.23 8.07
N PHE A 39 -8.13 0.55 8.88
CA PHE A 39 -8.54 -0.65 9.60
C PHE A 39 -9.77 -0.41 10.50
N SER A 40 -9.91 0.77 11.10
CA SER A 40 -11.09 1.13 11.89
C SER A 40 -12.37 1.22 11.05
N GLU A 41 -12.25 1.55 9.75
CA GLU A 41 -13.38 1.56 8.82
C GLU A 41 -13.91 0.14 8.56
N LEU A 42 -13.02 -0.86 8.48
CA LEU A 42 -13.43 -2.26 8.38
C LEU A 42 -14.23 -2.70 9.61
N VAL A 43 -13.74 -2.37 10.82
CA VAL A 43 -14.45 -2.67 12.07
C VAL A 43 -15.82 -1.98 12.09
N TYR A 44 -15.88 -0.70 11.70
CA TYR A 44 -17.12 0.05 11.61
C TYR A 44 -18.11 -0.59 10.62
N ILE A 45 -17.64 -0.99 9.43
CA ILE A 45 -18.45 -1.67 8.41
C ILE A 45 -19.04 -2.96 8.99
N HIS A 46 -18.22 -3.80 9.63
CA HIS A 46 -18.69 -5.06 10.21
C HIS A 46 -19.75 -4.84 11.30
N ASP A 47 -19.54 -3.85 12.18
CA ASP A 47 -20.46 -3.53 13.28
C ASP A 47 -21.81 -2.96 12.79
N HIS A 48 -21.81 -2.19 11.70
CA HIS A 48 -23.03 -1.53 11.18
C HIS A 48 -23.74 -2.34 10.11
N PHE A 49 -23.04 -3.25 9.41
CA PHE A 49 -23.59 -4.05 8.34
C PHE A 49 -24.95 -4.71 8.66
N PRO A 50 -25.10 -5.50 9.74
CA PRO A 50 -26.38 -6.16 10.02
C PRO A 50 -27.51 -5.17 10.31
N ARG A 51 -27.20 -4.03 10.94
CA ARG A 51 -28.19 -2.99 11.25
C ARG A 51 -28.68 -2.29 9.98
N VAL A 52 -27.76 -1.90 9.11
CA VAL A 52 -28.11 -1.24 7.83
C VAL A 52 -28.90 -2.19 6.93
N VAL A 53 -28.45 -3.44 6.79
CA VAL A 53 -29.18 -4.46 6.00
C VAL A 53 -30.61 -4.66 6.51
N LYS A 54 -30.81 -4.74 7.82
CA LYS A 54 -32.15 -4.86 8.43
C LYS A 54 -33.03 -3.62 8.20
N SER A 55 -32.45 -2.43 8.15
CA SER A 55 -33.19 -1.17 7.94
C SER A 55 -33.73 -1.00 6.50
N ILE A 56 -33.12 -1.65 5.51
CA ILE A 56 -33.52 -1.56 4.11
C ILE A 56 -34.68 -2.54 3.87
N LYS A 57 -35.91 -2.02 3.76
CA LYS A 57 -37.14 -2.83 3.59
C LYS A 57 -37.21 -3.50 2.22
N ASP A 58 -36.81 -2.81 1.15
CA ASP A 58 -36.85 -3.34 -0.21
C ASP A 58 -35.71 -4.34 -0.47
N SER A 59 -36.06 -5.54 -0.95
CA SER A 59 -35.10 -6.62 -1.20
C SER A 59 -34.10 -6.26 -2.29
N LYS A 60 -34.53 -5.55 -3.35
CA LYS A 60 -33.66 -5.15 -4.45
C LYS A 60 -32.62 -4.12 -4.00
N GLN A 61 -33.03 -3.08 -3.28
CA GLN A 61 -32.13 -2.11 -2.67
C GLN A 61 -31.15 -2.77 -1.68
N ARG A 62 -31.63 -3.74 -0.90
CA ARG A 62 -30.78 -4.48 0.05
C ARG A 62 -29.69 -5.27 -0.66
N SER A 63 -30.02 -5.98 -1.74
CA SER A 63 -29.04 -6.72 -2.55
C SER A 63 -28.03 -5.78 -3.21
N VAL A 64 -28.47 -4.63 -3.74
CA VAL A 64 -27.57 -3.62 -4.30
C VAL A 64 -26.63 -3.05 -3.24
N PHE A 65 -27.14 -2.79 -2.03
CA PHE A 65 -26.33 -2.34 -0.91
C PHE A 65 -25.27 -3.38 -0.53
N ILE A 66 -25.66 -4.64 -0.34
CA ILE A 66 -24.73 -5.74 0.00
C ILE A 66 -23.64 -5.86 -1.07
N TRP A 67 -24.02 -5.87 -2.35
CA TRP A 67 -23.06 -5.97 -3.45
C TRP A 67 -22.05 -4.82 -3.47
N ARG A 68 -22.52 -3.57 -3.31
CA ARG A 68 -21.63 -2.40 -3.24
C ARG A 68 -20.73 -2.44 -2.01
N LEU A 69 -21.26 -2.90 -0.88
CA LEU A 69 -20.50 -3.00 0.36
C LEU A 69 -19.42 -4.08 0.26
N VAL A 70 -19.69 -5.22 -0.38
CA VAL A 70 -18.69 -6.26 -0.63
C VAL A 70 -17.52 -5.69 -1.43
N PHE A 71 -17.76 -4.90 -2.48
CA PHE A 71 -16.66 -4.25 -3.22
C PHE A 71 -15.87 -3.26 -2.38
N LEU A 72 -16.54 -2.45 -1.56
CA LEU A 72 -15.87 -1.53 -0.65
C LEU A 72 -15.04 -2.29 0.39
N TRP A 73 -15.60 -3.35 0.97
CA TRP A 73 -14.94 -4.21 1.94
C TRP A 73 -13.73 -4.91 1.33
N VAL A 74 -13.86 -5.50 0.15
CA VAL A 74 -12.73 -6.12 -0.57
C VAL A 74 -11.66 -5.06 -0.82
N LYS A 75 -12.02 -3.87 -1.30
CA LYS A 75 -11.04 -2.80 -1.54
C LYS A 75 -10.26 -2.42 -0.27
N LEU A 76 -10.95 -2.27 0.86
CA LEU A 76 -10.35 -1.94 2.16
C LEU A 76 -9.55 -3.12 2.75
N LEU A 77 -9.98 -4.36 2.52
CA LEU A 77 -9.25 -5.54 2.98
C LEU A 77 -7.98 -5.76 2.14
N MET A 78 -8.06 -5.58 0.83
CA MET A 78 -6.97 -5.86 -0.10
C MET A 78 -5.72 -5.05 0.20
N ILE A 79 -5.82 -3.81 0.68
CA ILE A 79 -4.63 -3.02 1.05
C ILE A 79 -3.88 -3.67 2.23
N HIS A 80 -4.59 -4.19 3.22
CA HIS A 80 -3.99 -4.87 4.38
C HIS A 80 -3.47 -6.27 4.02
N VAL A 81 -4.23 -7.02 3.22
CA VAL A 81 -3.80 -8.34 2.73
C VAL A 81 -2.56 -8.20 1.86
N PHE A 82 -2.50 -7.19 0.99
CA PHE A 82 -1.32 -6.91 0.17
C PHE A 82 -0.08 -6.72 1.05
N MET A 83 -0.19 -5.90 2.10
CA MET A 83 0.90 -5.71 3.07
C MET A 83 1.28 -7.04 3.73
N ALA A 84 0.32 -7.81 4.25
CA ALA A 84 0.60 -9.11 4.86
C ALA A 84 1.29 -10.11 3.90
N VAL A 85 0.86 -10.15 2.64
CA VAL A 85 1.42 -11.02 1.60
C VAL A 85 2.88 -10.67 1.32
N PHE A 86 3.19 -9.39 1.10
CA PHE A 86 4.55 -8.96 0.76
C PHE A 86 5.52 -9.01 1.94
N ILE A 87 5.04 -8.83 3.16
CA ILE A 87 5.89 -8.75 4.36
C ILE A 87 6.16 -10.12 4.95
N MET A 88 5.10 -10.91 5.11
CA MET A 88 5.14 -12.11 5.91
C MET A 88 5.12 -13.34 5.02
N ILE A 89 4.13 -13.43 4.13
CA ILE A 89 3.87 -14.66 3.39
C ILE A 89 4.97 -14.94 2.37
N LEU A 90 5.29 -13.98 1.49
CA LEU A 90 6.29 -14.21 0.43
C LEU A 90 7.68 -14.50 1.01
N PRO A 91 8.24 -13.71 1.96
CA PRO A 91 9.56 -13.98 2.51
C PRO A 91 9.61 -15.26 3.34
N MET A 92 8.60 -15.52 4.18
CA MET A 92 8.55 -16.76 4.99
C MET A 92 8.50 -17.98 4.07
N ASN A 93 7.69 -17.94 3.03
CA ASN A 93 7.58 -19.04 2.08
C ASN A 93 8.85 -19.19 1.23
N GLY A 94 9.52 -18.09 0.85
CA GLY A 94 10.83 -18.14 0.22
C GLY A 94 11.91 -18.76 1.13
N ALA A 95 11.92 -18.41 2.41
CA ALA A 95 12.81 -19.00 3.41
C ALA A 95 12.55 -20.49 3.62
N VAL A 96 11.28 -20.91 3.64
CA VAL A 96 10.88 -22.32 3.72
C VAL A 96 11.35 -23.10 2.48
N ILE A 97 11.17 -22.55 1.28
CA ILE A 97 11.67 -23.15 0.03
C ILE A 97 13.20 -23.29 0.08
N ALA A 98 13.90 -22.23 0.49
CA ALA A 98 15.37 -22.25 0.61
C ALA A 98 15.86 -23.26 1.65
N PHE A 99 15.18 -23.35 2.80
CA PHE A 99 15.47 -24.33 3.84
C PHE A 99 15.36 -25.77 3.32
N PHE A 100 14.26 -26.09 2.63
CA PHE A 100 14.06 -27.42 2.05
C PHE A 100 15.07 -27.74 0.94
N ALA A 101 15.41 -26.75 0.10
CA ALA A 101 16.43 -26.90 -0.93
C ALA A 101 17.82 -27.18 -0.32
N HIS A 102 18.16 -26.52 0.78
CA HIS A 102 19.47 -26.66 1.42
C HIS A 102 19.65 -27.99 2.16
N HIS A 103 18.62 -28.49 2.84
CA HIS A 103 18.73 -29.69 3.69
C HIS A 103 18.48 -31.01 2.95
N GLU A 104 18.45 -31.00 1.61
CA GLU A 104 18.20 -32.19 0.77
C GLU A 104 16.95 -33.01 1.15
N MET A 105 16.04 -32.41 1.94
CA MET A 105 14.72 -32.97 2.22
C MET A 105 13.87 -33.06 0.95
N THR A 106 14.37 -32.53 -0.17
CA THR A 106 13.85 -32.73 -1.53
C THR A 106 13.78 -34.21 -1.95
N THR A 107 14.54 -35.08 -1.29
CA THR A 107 14.47 -36.53 -1.53
C THR A 107 13.31 -37.21 -0.81
N THR A 108 12.85 -36.67 0.33
CA THR A 108 11.76 -37.24 1.14
C THR A 108 10.43 -36.48 0.97
N LEU A 109 10.49 -35.16 0.85
CA LEU A 109 9.41 -34.32 0.33
C LEU A 109 9.47 -34.36 -1.20
N SER A 110 8.42 -34.88 -1.83
CA SER A 110 8.26 -34.80 -3.29
C SER A 110 8.25 -33.32 -3.70
N VAL A 111 9.41 -32.80 -4.14
CA VAL A 111 9.52 -31.47 -4.78
C VAL A 111 8.64 -31.43 -6.04
N ASN A 112 8.41 -32.60 -6.63
CA ASN A 112 7.45 -32.81 -7.71
C ASN A 112 6.00 -32.92 -7.21
N SER A 113 5.73 -32.69 -5.92
CA SER A 113 4.37 -32.59 -5.44
C SER A 113 3.70 -31.38 -6.08
N TRP A 114 2.46 -31.58 -6.51
CA TRP A 114 1.68 -30.52 -7.13
C TRP A 114 1.54 -29.30 -6.20
N MET A 115 1.51 -29.48 -4.89
CA MET A 115 1.43 -28.39 -3.90
C MET A 115 2.68 -27.50 -3.92
N PHE A 116 3.88 -28.10 -3.94
CA PHE A 116 5.13 -27.34 -4.00
C PHE A 116 5.24 -26.58 -5.33
N LEU A 117 4.89 -27.22 -6.44
CA LEU A 117 4.90 -26.58 -7.76
C LEU A 117 3.91 -25.41 -7.84
N ILE A 118 2.67 -25.58 -7.35
CA ILE A 118 1.69 -24.49 -7.27
C ILE A 118 2.24 -23.33 -6.43
N ASN A 119 2.88 -23.64 -5.30
CA ASN A 119 3.48 -22.63 -4.44
C ASN A 119 4.59 -21.84 -5.15
N CYS A 120 5.46 -22.52 -5.90
CA CYS A 120 6.49 -21.89 -6.73
C CYS A 120 5.88 -21.03 -7.85
N VAL A 121 4.80 -21.48 -8.49
CA VAL A 121 4.07 -20.69 -9.49
C VAL A 121 3.48 -19.42 -8.87
N PHE A 122 2.83 -19.53 -7.70
CA PHE A 122 2.30 -18.35 -7.01
C PHE A 122 3.41 -17.38 -6.57
N GLN A 123 4.57 -17.87 -6.15
CA GLN A 123 5.74 -17.06 -5.85
C GLN A 123 6.25 -16.31 -7.10
N ALA A 124 6.35 -17.00 -8.24
CA ALA A 124 6.75 -16.38 -9.50
C ALA A 124 5.75 -15.31 -9.95
N ILE A 125 4.44 -15.59 -9.86
CA ILE A 125 3.38 -14.61 -10.14
C ILE A 125 3.49 -13.41 -9.19
N GLY A 126 3.72 -13.64 -7.90
CA GLY A 126 3.92 -12.59 -6.90
C GLY A 126 5.11 -11.69 -7.23
N LEU A 127 6.23 -12.27 -7.64
CA LEU A 127 7.42 -11.52 -8.09
C LEU A 127 7.14 -10.70 -9.35
N ILE A 128 6.44 -11.27 -10.33
CA ILE A 128 6.06 -10.53 -11.56
C ILE A 128 5.14 -9.37 -11.21
N ALA A 129 4.11 -9.60 -10.40
CA ALA A 129 3.18 -8.56 -9.97
C ALA A 129 3.90 -7.43 -9.24
N PHE A 130 4.86 -7.78 -8.38
CA PHE A 130 5.71 -6.83 -7.68
C PHE A 130 6.56 -5.99 -8.65
N LEU A 131 7.22 -6.62 -9.63
CA LEU A 131 7.96 -5.89 -10.68
C LEU A 131 7.05 -4.94 -11.47
N CYS A 132 5.82 -5.36 -11.79
CA CYS A 132 4.83 -4.49 -12.43
C CYS A 132 4.48 -3.26 -11.56
N VAL A 133 4.41 -3.41 -10.23
CA VAL A 133 4.20 -2.26 -9.32
C VAL A 133 5.37 -1.27 -9.41
N PHE A 134 6.63 -1.74 -9.44
CA PHE A 134 7.78 -0.85 -9.63
C PHE A 134 7.79 -0.17 -10.99
N THR A 135 7.45 -0.92 -12.06
CA THR A 135 7.33 -0.33 -13.40
C THR A 135 6.29 0.79 -13.41
N ASN A 136 5.08 0.53 -12.88
CA ASN A 136 4.04 1.55 -12.79
C ASN A 136 4.46 2.75 -11.94
N SER A 137 5.22 2.49 -10.87
CA SER A 137 5.77 3.52 -9.99
C SER A 137 6.71 4.46 -10.72
N VAL A 138 7.68 3.91 -11.46
CA VAL A 138 8.59 4.67 -12.31
C VAL A 138 7.84 5.40 -13.43
N LEU A 139 6.90 4.74 -14.11
CA LEU A 139 6.09 5.37 -15.15
C LEU A 139 5.30 6.57 -14.62
N LEU A 140 4.70 6.44 -13.44
CA LEU A 140 3.96 7.50 -12.79
C LEU A 140 4.88 8.68 -12.45
N TYR A 141 6.05 8.42 -11.86
CA TYR A 141 7.07 9.45 -11.63
C TYR A 141 7.43 10.17 -12.94
N GLU A 142 7.77 9.43 -13.99
CA GLU A 142 8.14 10.00 -15.28
C GLU A 142 7.02 10.87 -15.89
N SER A 143 5.75 10.53 -15.64
CA SER A 143 4.60 11.31 -16.10
C SER A 143 4.39 12.61 -15.31
N VAL A 144 4.91 12.73 -14.09
CA VAL A 144 4.73 13.91 -13.25
C VAL A 144 6.01 14.69 -13.00
N LYS A 145 7.18 14.16 -13.36
CA LYS A 145 8.50 14.75 -13.06
C LYS A 145 8.63 16.18 -13.56
N SER A 146 8.02 16.52 -14.70
CA SER A 146 8.07 17.88 -15.26
C SER A 146 7.39 18.94 -14.39
N ARG A 147 6.59 18.52 -13.40
CA ARG A 147 5.91 19.40 -12.43
C ARG A 147 6.70 19.55 -11.13
N MET A 148 7.83 18.86 -10.99
CA MET A 148 8.70 18.90 -9.83
C MET A 148 9.89 19.81 -10.12
N ASP A 149 10.27 20.61 -9.12
CA ASP A 149 11.42 21.49 -9.21
C ASP A 149 12.72 20.70 -9.39
N ASP A 150 13.71 21.29 -10.08
CA ASP A 150 15.07 20.78 -10.26
C ASP A 150 15.23 19.40 -10.93
N THR A 151 14.20 18.86 -11.58
CA THR A 151 14.28 17.57 -12.28
C THR A 151 15.25 17.55 -13.47
N ASN A 152 15.68 18.71 -13.95
CA ASN A 152 16.69 18.83 -15.00
C ASN A 152 18.12 18.54 -14.49
N ASN A 153 18.38 18.66 -13.19
CA ASN A 153 19.69 18.50 -12.56
C ASN A 153 19.91 17.10 -11.95
N LEU A 154 19.07 16.13 -12.31
CA LEU A 154 19.20 14.75 -11.83
C LEU A 154 20.42 14.04 -12.43
N GLY A 155 21.06 13.18 -11.64
CA GLY A 155 22.16 12.32 -12.09
C GLY A 155 21.74 11.35 -13.22
N ILE A 156 22.71 10.79 -13.94
CA ILE A 156 22.46 9.97 -15.15
C ILE A 156 21.53 8.78 -14.89
N PHE A 157 21.61 8.17 -13.71
CA PHE A 157 20.78 7.04 -13.29
C PHE A 157 19.30 7.39 -13.15
N TRP A 158 18.96 8.66 -12.93
CA TRP A 158 17.60 9.13 -12.66
C TRP A 158 17.01 9.92 -13.84
N ARG A 159 17.85 10.33 -14.80
CA ARG A 159 17.42 11.09 -15.98
C ARG A 159 16.80 10.19 -17.05
N SER A 160 17.32 8.97 -17.23
CA SER A 160 16.80 7.99 -18.19
C SER A 160 15.80 7.05 -17.53
N ARG A 161 14.63 6.84 -18.16
CA ARG A 161 13.58 5.94 -17.65
C ARG A 161 14.09 4.52 -17.38
N SER A 162 14.89 3.97 -18.29
CA SER A 162 15.40 2.59 -18.15
C SER A 162 16.42 2.48 -17.02
N LEU A 163 17.34 3.45 -16.91
CA LEU A 163 18.31 3.48 -15.82
C LEU A 163 17.63 3.74 -14.48
N HIS A 164 16.57 4.55 -14.47
CA HIS A 164 15.77 4.82 -13.29
C HIS A 164 15.13 3.53 -12.79
N PHE A 165 14.53 2.73 -13.68
CA PHE A 165 14.00 1.41 -13.32
C PHE A 165 15.09 0.47 -12.76
N VAL A 166 16.22 0.35 -13.45
CA VAL A 166 17.35 -0.49 -13.02
C VAL A 166 17.92 -0.04 -11.68
N THR A 167 17.83 1.24 -11.34
CA THR A 167 18.32 1.80 -10.07
C THR A 167 17.31 1.61 -8.94
N VAL A 168 16.02 1.86 -9.22
CA VAL A 168 14.94 1.77 -8.22
C VAL A 168 14.70 0.35 -7.76
N VAL A 169 14.78 -0.65 -8.64
CA VAL A 169 14.48 -2.04 -8.25
C VAL A 169 15.44 -2.54 -7.16
N PRO A 170 16.78 -2.51 -7.33
CA PRO A 170 17.72 -2.94 -6.29
C PRO A 170 17.64 -2.09 -5.01
N GLN A 171 17.52 -0.76 -5.15
CA GLN A 171 17.38 0.11 -3.98
C GLN A 171 16.11 -0.23 -3.20
N SER A 172 15.00 -0.45 -3.90
CA SER A 172 13.74 -0.84 -3.27
C SER A 172 13.89 -2.20 -2.58
N LEU A 173 14.54 -3.19 -3.19
CA LEU A 173 14.76 -4.49 -2.54
C LEU A 173 15.51 -4.36 -1.20
N VAL A 174 16.44 -3.41 -1.08
CA VAL A 174 17.16 -3.13 0.17
C VAL A 174 16.26 -2.40 1.18
N TRP A 175 15.49 -1.40 0.74
CA TRP A 175 14.70 -0.55 1.64
C TRP A 175 13.32 -1.11 1.99
N LEU A 176 12.76 -2.00 1.19
CA LEU A 176 11.41 -2.55 1.36
C LEU A 176 11.21 -3.26 2.69
N PRO A 177 12.12 -4.14 3.17
CA PRO A 177 11.95 -4.77 4.47
C PRO A 177 11.77 -3.74 5.60
N MET A 178 12.57 -2.67 5.57
CA MET A 178 12.47 -1.59 6.54
C MET A 178 11.17 -0.78 6.36
N PHE A 179 10.84 -0.38 5.13
CA PHE A 179 9.60 0.32 4.82
C PHE A 179 8.37 -0.44 5.34
N PHE A 180 8.34 -1.74 5.08
CA PHE A 180 7.26 -2.62 5.49
C PHE A 180 7.22 -2.85 6.99
N ALA A 181 8.37 -3.00 7.67
CA ALA A 181 8.41 -3.09 9.13
C ALA A 181 7.81 -1.84 9.79
N VAL A 182 8.16 -0.66 9.26
CA VAL A 182 7.59 0.62 9.70
C VAL A 182 6.09 0.66 9.41
N ALA A 183 5.65 0.33 8.19
CA ALA A 183 4.24 0.32 7.84
C ALA A 183 3.42 -0.67 8.69
N GLY A 184 3.94 -1.87 8.95
CA GLY A 184 3.33 -2.85 9.86
C GLY A 184 3.25 -2.34 11.30
N ALA A 185 4.28 -1.64 11.79
CA ALA A 185 4.20 -0.98 13.09
C ALA A 185 3.08 0.08 13.13
N ALA A 186 2.88 0.84 12.06
CA ALA A 186 1.78 1.79 11.95
C ALA A 186 0.40 1.09 12.01
N GLU A 187 0.24 -0.05 11.33
CA GLU A 187 -0.98 -0.88 11.39
C GLU A 187 -1.24 -1.43 12.80
N TRP A 188 -0.22 -1.97 13.47
CA TRP A 188 -0.37 -2.45 14.86
C TRP A 188 -0.74 -1.32 15.83
N ILE A 189 -0.13 -0.14 15.69
CA ILE A 189 -0.49 1.03 16.47
C ILE A 189 -1.95 1.42 16.22
N ALA A 190 -2.40 1.40 14.96
CA ALA A 190 -3.79 1.70 14.61
C ALA A 190 -4.76 0.67 15.18
N ALA A 191 -4.44 -0.63 15.10
CA ALA A 191 -5.23 -1.70 15.69
C ALA A 191 -5.36 -1.54 17.22
N LEU A 192 -4.25 -1.29 17.92
CA LEU A 192 -4.25 -1.05 19.37
C LEU A 192 -5.06 0.19 19.76
N LYS A 193 -4.97 1.28 18.98
CA LYS A 193 -5.79 2.48 19.21
C LYS A 193 -7.27 2.20 18.99
N THR A 194 -7.62 1.51 17.91
CA THR A 194 -9.00 1.16 17.57
C THR A 194 -9.62 0.25 18.62
N ALA A 195 -8.84 -0.65 19.21
CA ALA A 195 -9.29 -1.50 20.32
C ALA A 195 -9.62 -0.71 21.60
N ARG A 196 -9.03 0.49 21.79
CA ARG A 196 -9.20 1.31 23.00
C ARG A 196 -10.23 2.44 22.83
N THR A 197 -10.33 3.04 21.65
CA THR A 197 -11.18 4.20 21.41
C THR A 197 -11.62 4.30 19.95
N HIS A 198 -12.79 4.91 19.74
CA HIS A 198 -13.30 5.29 18.42
C HIS A 198 -12.96 6.74 18.04
N LYS A 199 -12.33 7.50 18.94
CA LYS A 199 -11.91 8.89 18.71
C LYS A 199 -10.41 8.94 18.45
N PHE A 200 -10.04 9.34 17.24
CA PHE A 200 -8.64 9.49 16.84
C PHE A 200 -8.31 10.98 16.65
N HIS A 201 -7.20 11.44 17.24
CA HIS A 201 -6.64 12.75 16.91
C HIS A 201 -5.86 12.64 15.60
N TYR A 202 -6.19 13.48 14.63
CA TYR A 202 -5.57 13.46 13.31
C TYR A 202 -4.61 14.63 13.17
N ASP A 203 -3.35 14.32 12.86
CA ASP A 203 -2.44 15.31 12.31
C ASP A 203 -2.83 15.52 10.84
N VAL A 204 -3.66 16.53 10.59
CA VAL A 204 -4.01 16.94 9.24
C VAL A 204 -2.81 17.68 8.67
N ALA A 205 -2.31 17.24 7.52
CA ALA A 205 -1.27 17.96 6.80
C ALA A 205 -1.74 19.42 6.61
N LEU A 206 -1.00 20.37 7.17
CA LEU A 206 -1.29 21.79 7.02
C LEU A 206 -1.31 22.09 5.52
N LYS A 207 -2.46 22.54 5.01
CA LYS A 207 -2.48 23.14 3.67
C LYS A 207 -1.63 24.40 3.76
N LYS A 208 -0.72 24.63 2.81
CA LYS A 208 -0.08 25.94 2.66
C LYS A 208 -1.21 26.99 2.66
N ASN A 209 -1.12 27.98 3.55
CA ASN A 209 -2.06 29.09 3.57
C ASN A 209 -1.88 29.84 2.25
N LEU A 210 -2.82 29.64 1.31
CA LEU A 210 -2.82 30.28 -0.02
C LEU A 210 -2.86 31.82 0.05
N VAL A 211 -3.05 32.38 1.25
CA VAL A 211 -3.10 33.82 1.52
C VAL A 211 -1.74 34.49 1.33
N GLU A 212 -0.62 33.82 1.62
CA GLU A 212 0.72 34.42 1.46
C GLU A 212 1.19 34.46 0.00
N SER A 213 0.66 33.59 -0.86
CA SER A 213 0.99 33.54 -2.29
C SER A 213 0.15 34.50 -3.16
N ALA A 214 -0.85 35.17 -2.60
CA ALA A 214 -1.67 36.17 -3.31
C ALA A 214 -1.19 37.61 -3.07
N SER A 215 -0.16 37.79 -2.24
CA SER A 215 0.43 39.09 -1.86
C SER A 215 1.82 39.33 -2.47
N GLN A 216 2.23 38.51 -3.44
CA GLN A 216 3.39 38.74 -4.32
C GLN A 216 2.92 38.79 -5.77
#